data_AF-A0A7J4J8U9-F1
#
_entry.id   AF-A0A7J4J8U9-F1
#
_cell.length_a   1.000
_cell.length_b   1.000
_cell.length_c   1.000
_cell.angle_alpha   90.00
_cell.angle_beta   90.00
_cell.angle_gamma   90.00
#
_symmetry.space_group_name_H-M   'P 1'
#
loop_
_entity.id
_entity.type
_entity.pdbx_description
1 polymer ?
#
loop_
_entity_poly.entity_id
_entity_poly.type
_entity_poly.pdbx_seq_one_letter_code
_entity_poly.pdbx_strand_id
1 'polypeptide(L)'
;MSKRISKEAQQKILEAHGLKLSQSEAAKYAGVSQTNVHNYWKAAGLNPHRKAGLAKETQDLIYAAWERGLSACKTSTYLGISIPSVLRYWNAAGLKSHHAQWRDGSLGLKVSLEILLDGVFDTVKNPNEALGLDQIIERLKDRLDIKKVNTKDLQEKINQLVGWGCYNVVQKDGKVYYSAGMPAAMDGNLKASVASK
;
A
#
# COMPACT_ATOMS: atom_id res chain seq x y z
N MET A 1 -35.89 -4.24 17.08
CA MET A 1 -36.56 -2.92 17.05
C MET A 1 -35.51 -1.84 16.78
N SER A 2 -35.62 -1.12 15.66
CA SER A 2 -34.73 0.02 15.39
C SER A 2 -35.05 1.15 16.36
N LYS A 3 -34.10 1.55 17.23
CA LYS A 3 -34.26 2.74 18.09
C LYS A 3 -34.38 3.96 17.19
N ARG A 4 -35.56 4.59 17.20
CA ARG A 4 -35.82 5.83 16.48
C ARG A 4 -34.94 6.94 17.07
N ILE A 5 -34.11 7.58 16.25
CA ILE A 5 -33.23 8.67 16.68
C ILE A 5 -34.05 9.90 17.12
N SER A 6 -33.59 10.57 18.17
CA SER A 6 -34.27 11.72 18.77
C SER A 6 -34.41 12.89 17.78
N LYS A 7 -35.44 13.72 17.95
CA LYS A 7 -35.64 14.92 17.11
C LYS A 7 -34.42 15.86 17.14
N GLU A 8 -33.78 15.99 18.30
CA GLU A 8 -32.56 16.78 18.45
C GLU A 8 -31.41 16.24 17.57
N ALA A 9 -31.21 14.93 17.55
CA ALA A 9 -30.20 14.32 16.67
C ALA A 9 -30.52 14.54 15.19
N GLN A 10 -31.79 14.49 14.80
CA GLN A 10 -32.21 14.78 13.43
C GLN A 10 -31.89 16.21 13.01
N GLN A 11 -32.12 17.19 13.90
CA GLN A 11 -31.77 18.59 13.68
C GLN A 11 -30.26 18.75 13.48
N LYS A 12 -29.44 18.16 14.37
CA LYS A 12 -27.97 18.20 14.26
C LYS A 12 -27.44 17.55 12.98
N ILE A 13 -28.10 16.49 12.48
CA ILE A 13 -27.75 15.86 11.20
C ILE A 13 -27.94 16.85 10.04
N LEU A 14 -29.06 17.57 10.00
CA LEU A 14 -29.35 18.53 8.93
C LEU A 14 -28.44 19.76 9.02
N GLU A 15 -28.21 20.28 10.22
CA GLU A 15 -27.28 21.38 10.46
C GLU A 15 -25.85 21.04 10.02
N ALA A 16 -25.38 19.83 10.32
CA ALA A 16 -24.07 19.34 9.88
C ALA A 16 -23.89 19.37 8.35
N HIS A 17 -24.98 19.23 7.58
CA HIS A 17 -24.93 19.36 6.12
C HIS A 17 -24.67 20.81 5.70
N GLY A 18 -25.35 21.77 6.34
CA GLY A 18 -25.13 23.20 6.12
C GLY A 18 -23.70 23.64 6.46
N LEU A 19 -23.10 23.01 7.48
CA LEU A 19 -21.69 23.20 7.87
C LEU A 19 -20.68 22.50 6.95
N LYS A 20 -21.14 21.86 5.87
CA LYS A 20 -20.31 21.10 4.91
C LYS A 20 -19.47 19.97 5.53
N LEU A 21 -19.93 19.41 6.65
CA LEU A 21 -19.26 18.29 7.29
C LEU A 21 -19.40 17.02 6.46
N SER A 22 -18.38 16.17 6.46
CA SER A 22 -18.49 14.81 5.92
C SER A 22 -19.47 13.98 6.75
N GLN A 23 -19.96 12.86 6.21
CA GLN A 23 -20.87 11.96 6.95
C GLN A 23 -20.27 11.47 8.27
N SER A 24 -18.96 11.25 8.30
CA SER A 24 -18.25 10.83 9.52
C SER A 24 -18.20 11.93 10.57
N GLU A 25 -18.01 13.18 10.15
CA GLU A 25 -17.96 14.33 11.07
C GLU A 25 -19.38 14.66 11.56
N ALA A 26 -20.36 14.64 10.67
CA ALA A 26 -21.77 14.80 11.00
C ALA A 26 -22.25 13.72 12.00
N ALA A 27 -21.80 12.48 11.85
CA ALA A 27 -22.11 11.39 12.78
C ALA A 27 -21.56 11.67 14.20
N LYS A 28 -20.31 12.16 14.28
CA LYS A 28 -19.70 12.57 15.55
C LYS A 28 -20.42 13.78 16.16
N TYR A 29 -20.73 14.78 15.33
CA TYR A 29 -21.41 16.02 15.72
C TYR A 29 -22.82 15.75 16.28
N ALA A 30 -23.59 14.88 15.63
CA ALA A 30 -24.95 14.55 16.03
C ALA A 30 -25.04 13.39 17.04
N GLY A 31 -23.92 12.71 17.37
CA GLY A 31 -23.90 11.58 18.29
C GLY A 31 -24.64 10.33 17.76
N VAL A 32 -24.58 10.08 16.45
CA VAL A 32 -25.30 8.97 15.78
C VAL A 32 -24.36 8.18 14.86
N SER A 33 -24.86 7.07 14.29
CA SER A 33 -24.13 6.32 13.28
C SER A 33 -24.07 7.06 11.93
N GLN A 34 -23.01 6.82 11.16
CA GLN A 34 -22.88 7.34 9.79
C GLN A 34 -24.04 6.88 8.88
N THR A 35 -24.55 5.67 9.10
CA THR A 35 -25.73 5.14 8.38
C THR A 35 -26.97 5.99 8.61
N ASN A 36 -27.20 6.45 9.84
CA ASN A 36 -28.33 7.33 10.14
C ASN A 36 -28.18 8.69 9.45
N VAL A 37 -26.98 9.27 9.46
CA VAL A 37 -26.68 10.51 8.71
C VAL A 37 -26.99 10.33 7.22
N HIS A 38 -26.48 9.25 6.61
CA HIS A 38 -26.71 8.95 5.20
C HIS A 38 -28.21 8.85 4.87
N ASN A 39 -28.96 8.08 5.66
CA ASN A 39 -30.38 7.87 5.42
C ASN A 39 -31.18 9.17 5.56
N TYR A 40 -30.84 10.00 6.55
CA TYR A 40 -31.53 11.28 6.76
C TYR A 40 -31.22 12.30 5.67
N TRP A 41 -29.95 12.46 5.28
CA TRP A 41 -29.60 13.31 4.15
C TRP A 41 -30.27 12.85 2.87
N LYS A 42 -30.25 11.54 2.59
CA LYS A 42 -30.93 10.97 1.41
C LYS A 42 -32.44 11.23 1.44
N ALA A 43 -33.10 11.03 2.58
CA ALA A 43 -34.54 11.30 2.73
C ALA A 43 -34.88 12.79 2.57
N ALA A 44 -33.95 13.68 2.91
CA ALA A 44 -34.07 15.13 2.72
C ALA A 44 -33.63 15.60 1.32
N GLY A 45 -33.25 14.70 0.41
CA GLY A 45 -32.74 15.06 -0.93
C GLY A 45 -31.35 15.69 -0.93
N LEU A 46 -30.61 15.59 0.18
CA LEU A 46 -29.27 16.16 0.34
C LEU A 46 -28.21 15.14 -0.09
N ASN A 47 -27.27 15.60 -0.92
CA ASN A 47 -26.13 14.79 -1.32
C ASN A 47 -25.03 14.84 -0.26
N PRO A 48 -24.37 13.70 0.05
CA PRO A 48 -23.23 13.69 0.95
C PRO A 48 -22.10 14.56 0.42
N HIS A 49 -21.51 15.37 1.31
CA HIS A 49 -20.24 16.04 1.01
C HIS A 49 -19.17 14.97 0.84
N ARG A 50 -18.62 14.86 -0.38
CA ARG A 50 -17.52 13.94 -0.65
C ARG A 50 -16.29 14.46 0.09
N LYS A 51 -15.59 13.56 0.79
CA LYS A 51 -14.28 13.88 1.35
C LYS A 51 -13.40 14.37 0.21
N ALA A 52 -12.72 15.50 0.39
CA ALA A 52 -11.77 15.99 -0.59
C ALA A 52 -10.78 14.86 -0.93
N GLY A 53 -10.46 14.72 -2.23
CA GLY A 53 -9.43 13.80 -2.68
C GLY A 53 -8.07 14.15 -2.07
N LEU A 54 -7.06 13.31 -2.33
CA LEU A 54 -5.67 13.68 -2.03
C LEU A 54 -5.31 14.99 -2.74
N ALA A 55 -4.39 15.76 -2.16
CA ALA A 55 -3.82 16.93 -2.82
C ALA A 55 -3.23 16.56 -4.18
N LYS A 56 -3.28 17.48 -5.15
CA LYS A 56 -2.83 17.20 -6.52
C LYS A 56 -1.37 16.74 -6.54
N GLU A 57 -0.53 17.39 -5.74
CA GLU A 57 0.88 17.05 -5.57
C GLU A 57 1.06 15.60 -5.12
N THR A 58 0.23 15.11 -4.19
CA THR A 58 0.25 13.72 -3.75
C THR A 58 -0.20 12.78 -4.86
N GLN A 59 -1.21 13.17 -5.66
CA GLN A 59 -1.64 12.37 -6.82
C GLN A 59 -0.53 12.27 -7.86
N ASP A 60 0.14 13.38 -8.17
CA ASP A 60 1.27 13.42 -9.10
C ASP A 60 2.42 12.52 -8.62
N LEU A 61 2.71 12.50 -7.31
CA LEU A 61 3.69 11.58 -6.73
C LEU A 61 3.25 10.11 -6.83
N ILE A 62 1.97 9.80 -6.69
CA ILE A 62 1.43 8.44 -6.90
C ILE A 62 1.66 7.99 -8.35
N TYR A 63 1.43 8.86 -9.33
CA TYR A 63 1.65 8.55 -10.75
C TYR A 63 3.13 8.40 -11.07
N ALA A 64 3.95 9.33 -10.60
CA ALA A 64 5.39 9.29 -10.82
C ALA A 64 6.07 8.09 -10.13
N ALA A 65 5.46 7.53 -9.08
CA ALA A 65 5.89 6.26 -8.49
C ALA A 65 5.60 5.08 -9.44
N TRP A 66 4.44 5.07 -10.11
CA TRP A 66 4.10 4.03 -11.09
C TRP A 66 5.01 4.05 -12.31
N GLU A 67 5.29 5.25 -12.86
CA GLU A 67 6.22 5.43 -13.99
C GLU A 67 7.64 4.93 -13.67
N ARG A 68 8.03 5.06 -12.40
CA ARG A 68 9.29 4.53 -11.86
C ARG A 68 9.23 3.04 -11.49
N GLY A 69 8.12 2.35 -11.77
CA GLY A 69 7.98 0.92 -11.52
C GLY A 69 7.80 0.53 -10.06
N LEU A 70 7.41 1.46 -9.17
CA LEU A 70 7.16 1.13 -7.76
C LEU A 70 5.89 0.30 -7.61
N SER A 71 5.88 -0.56 -6.59
CA SER A 71 4.67 -1.27 -6.16
C SER A 71 3.72 -0.36 -5.40
N ALA A 72 2.45 -0.76 -5.30
CA ALA A 72 1.46 0.00 -4.52
C ALA A 72 1.83 0.05 -3.03
N CYS A 73 2.46 -1.01 -2.52
CA CYS A 73 2.96 -1.07 -1.15
C CYS A 73 4.09 -0.05 -0.92
N LYS A 74 5.09 0.00 -1.81
CA LYS A 74 6.17 0.98 -1.71
C LYS A 74 5.67 2.41 -1.82
N THR A 75 4.79 2.66 -2.77
CA THR A 75 4.15 3.97 -2.95
C THR A 75 3.37 4.38 -1.70
N SER A 76 2.66 3.44 -1.09
CA SER A 76 1.92 3.64 0.17
C SER A 76 2.84 4.00 1.33
N THR A 77 3.91 3.22 1.54
CA THR A 77 4.92 3.48 2.58
C THR A 77 5.62 4.81 2.36
N TYR A 78 6.03 5.11 1.12
CA TYR A 78 6.76 6.33 0.77
C TYR A 78 5.93 7.60 0.96
N LEU A 79 4.65 7.57 0.58
CA LEU A 79 3.77 8.73 0.64
C LEU A 79 2.95 8.82 1.93
N GLY A 80 3.08 7.84 2.83
CA GLY A 80 2.28 7.80 4.07
C GLY A 80 0.77 7.69 3.81
N ILE A 81 0.37 7.10 2.68
CA ILE A 81 -1.03 6.91 2.29
C ILE A 81 -1.38 5.44 2.27
N SER A 82 -2.66 5.08 2.31
CA SER A 82 -3.06 3.67 2.30
C SER A 82 -2.89 3.03 0.91
N ILE A 83 -2.50 1.74 0.87
CA ILE A 83 -2.41 0.94 -0.36
C ILE A 83 -3.70 1.01 -1.20
N PRO A 84 -4.92 0.90 -0.63
CA PRO A 84 -6.16 1.06 -1.39
C PRO A 84 -6.28 2.43 -2.07
N SER A 85 -5.76 3.50 -1.45
CA SER A 85 -5.78 4.82 -2.06
C SER A 85 -4.86 4.88 -3.28
N VAL A 86 -3.64 4.34 -3.19
CA VAL A 86 -2.72 4.22 -4.32
C VAL A 86 -3.38 3.48 -5.49
N LEU A 87 -3.91 2.28 -5.21
CA LEU A 87 -4.56 1.45 -6.22
C LEU A 87 -5.78 2.15 -6.85
N ARG A 88 -6.57 2.89 -6.06
CA ARG A 88 -7.69 3.68 -6.56
C ARG A 88 -7.23 4.72 -7.58
N TYR A 89 -6.15 5.45 -7.29
CA TYR A 89 -5.65 6.49 -8.20
C TYR A 89 -5.01 5.92 -9.46
N TRP A 90 -4.28 4.80 -9.36
CA TRP A 90 -3.77 4.09 -10.54
C TRP A 90 -4.91 3.54 -11.42
N ASN A 91 -5.87 2.84 -10.83
CA ASN A 91 -7.02 2.30 -11.55
C ASN A 91 -7.84 3.41 -12.24
N ALA A 92 -8.03 4.55 -11.57
CA ALA A 92 -8.73 5.70 -12.15
C ALA A 92 -8.00 6.30 -13.37
N ALA A 93 -6.67 6.16 -13.43
CA ALA A 93 -5.86 6.57 -14.58
C ALA A 93 -5.67 5.44 -15.63
N GLY A 94 -6.37 4.31 -15.48
CA GLY A 94 -6.19 3.15 -16.36
C GLY A 94 -4.85 2.42 -16.17
N LEU A 95 -4.06 2.83 -15.17
CA LEU A 95 -2.80 2.19 -14.83
C LEU A 95 -3.10 0.92 -14.07
N LYS A 96 -2.75 -0.22 -14.66
CA LYS A 96 -2.75 -1.47 -13.91
C LYS A 96 -1.56 -1.42 -12.96
N SER A 97 -1.79 -1.80 -11.71
CA SER A 97 -0.69 -2.19 -10.84
C SER A 97 0.20 -3.16 -11.64
N HIS A 98 1.51 -2.94 -11.63
CA HIS A 98 2.49 -3.87 -12.21
C HIS A 98 2.30 -5.31 -11.69
N HIS A 99 1.55 -5.47 -10.59
CA HIS A 99 1.22 -6.73 -9.92
C HIS A 99 -0.22 -7.21 -10.16
N ALA A 100 -1.03 -6.63 -11.05
CA ALA A 100 -2.45 -7.02 -11.27
C ALA A 100 -2.68 -7.98 -12.47
N GLN A 101 -1.62 -8.46 -13.14
CA GLN A 101 -1.76 -9.34 -14.32
C GLN A 101 -1.69 -10.87 -14.02
N TRP A 102 -1.80 -11.30 -12.75
CA TRP A 102 -1.61 -12.71 -12.39
C TRP A 102 -2.93 -13.50 -12.43
N ARG A 103 -2.92 -14.62 -13.17
CA ARG A 103 -4.10 -15.39 -13.61
C ARG A 103 -4.92 -16.06 -12.50
N ASP A 104 -4.46 -16.09 -11.26
CA ASP A 104 -5.00 -16.96 -10.20
C ASP A 104 -5.49 -16.21 -8.94
N GLY A 105 -5.37 -14.89 -8.87
CA GLY A 105 -5.94 -14.09 -7.77
C GLY A 105 -5.26 -14.27 -6.40
N SER A 106 -4.11 -14.93 -6.32
CA SER A 106 -3.38 -15.21 -5.07
C SER A 106 -2.55 -14.01 -4.58
N LEU A 107 -3.20 -12.86 -4.38
CA LEU A 107 -2.57 -11.60 -3.90
C LEU A 107 -1.85 -11.76 -2.55
N GLY A 108 -2.27 -12.72 -1.71
CA GLY A 108 -1.83 -12.84 -0.32
C GLY A 108 -0.38 -13.32 -0.15
N LEU A 109 0.13 -14.21 -0.99
CA LEU A 109 1.45 -14.82 -0.77
C LEU A 109 2.59 -13.99 -1.38
N LYS A 110 2.35 -13.38 -2.55
CA LYS A 110 3.33 -12.56 -3.28
C LYS A 110 3.55 -11.20 -2.63
N VAL A 111 2.48 -10.51 -2.23
CA VAL A 111 2.60 -9.25 -1.46
C VAL A 111 3.32 -9.52 -0.15
N SER A 112 3.03 -10.64 0.51
CA SER A 112 3.78 -11.04 1.71
C SER A 112 5.25 -11.23 1.40
N LEU A 113 5.64 -12.00 0.38
CA LEU A 113 7.05 -12.25 0.05
C LEU A 113 7.83 -11.02 -0.42
N GLU A 114 7.22 -10.15 -1.23
CA GLU A 114 7.86 -8.89 -1.63
C GLU A 114 8.04 -7.96 -0.42
N ILE A 115 7.04 -7.81 0.45
CA ILE A 115 7.15 -7.03 1.70
C ILE A 115 8.19 -7.64 2.66
N LEU A 116 8.22 -8.98 2.75
CA LEU A 116 9.13 -9.70 3.61
C LEU A 116 10.58 -9.57 3.15
N LEU A 117 10.82 -9.70 1.84
CA LEU A 117 12.16 -9.61 1.24
C LEU A 117 12.63 -8.16 1.09
N ASP A 118 11.75 -7.17 0.91
CA ASP A 118 12.10 -5.74 1.01
C ASP A 118 12.69 -5.38 2.38
N GLY A 119 12.33 -6.15 3.41
CA GLY A 119 12.92 -6.04 4.75
C GLY A 119 14.21 -6.83 4.95
N VAL A 120 14.55 -7.75 4.04
CA VAL A 120 15.74 -8.60 4.12
C VAL A 120 16.97 -7.86 3.60
N PHE A 121 16.83 -7.01 2.60
CA PHE A 121 17.93 -6.22 2.03
C PHE A 121 17.95 -4.81 2.62
N ASP A 122 19.05 -4.42 3.29
CA ASP A 122 19.22 -3.04 3.77
C ASP A 122 19.82 -2.19 2.66
N THR A 123 19.03 -1.91 1.62
CA THR A 123 19.48 -1.15 0.44
C THR A 123 19.80 0.31 0.75
N VAL A 124 19.42 0.80 1.93
CA VAL A 124 19.75 2.15 2.41
C VAL A 124 21.19 2.21 2.89
N LYS A 125 21.64 1.23 3.67
CA LYS A 125 23.05 1.17 4.13
C LYS A 125 23.95 0.51 3.11
N ASN A 126 23.46 -0.51 2.42
CA ASN A 126 24.22 -1.36 1.51
C ASN A 126 23.45 -1.53 0.19
N PRO A 127 23.47 -0.54 -0.71
CA PRO A 127 22.70 -0.57 -1.96
C PRO A 127 23.09 -1.72 -2.90
N ASN A 128 24.31 -2.25 -2.74
CA ASN A 128 24.83 -3.38 -3.52
C ASN A 128 24.84 -4.70 -2.72
N GLU A 129 24.07 -4.79 -1.65
CA GLU A 129 24.00 -6.00 -0.82
C GLU A 129 23.53 -7.20 -1.66
N ALA A 130 24.30 -8.29 -1.61
CA ALA A 130 23.97 -9.55 -2.20
C ALA A 130 23.98 -10.64 -1.12
N LEU A 131 22.87 -11.37 -0.99
CA LEU A 131 22.66 -12.36 0.06
C LEU A 131 22.44 -13.75 -0.56
N GLY A 132 23.06 -14.76 0.03
CA GLY A 132 22.76 -16.15 -0.26
C GLY A 132 21.39 -16.53 0.31
N LEU A 133 20.81 -17.62 -0.19
CA LEU A 133 19.52 -18.12 0.27
C LEU A 133 19.49 -18.34 1.80
N ASP A 134 20.56 -18.90 2.37
CA ASP A 134 20.66 -19.15 3.81
C ASP A 134 20.62 -17.85 4.63
N GLN A 135 21.25 -16.79 4.14
CA GLN A 135 21.25 -15.47 4.80
C GLN A 135 19.87 -14.80 4.70
N ILE A 136 19.19 -14.96 3.56
CA ILE A 136 17.81 -14.51 3.38
C ILE A 136 16.89 -15.21 4.37
N ILE A 137 17.00 -16.53 4.49
CA ILE A 137 16.24 -17.33 5.44
C ILE A 137 16.51 -16.85 6.87
N GLU A 138 17.79 -16.66 7.23
CA GLU A 138 18.18 -16.19 8.56
C GLU A 138 17.54 -14.84 8.89
N ARG A 139 17.54 -13.87 7.97
CA ARG A 139 16.90 -12.56 8.19
C ARG A 139 15.37 -12.62 8.21
N LEU A 140 14.78 -13.59 7.52
CA LEU A 140 13.34 -13.85 7.60
C LEU A 140 12.95 -14.51 8.91
N LYS A 141 13.90 -15.14 9.63
CA LYS A 141 13.62 -15.84 10.88
C LYS A 141 13.00 -14.95 11.95
N ASP A 142 13.54 -13.74 12.04
CA ASP A 142 13.10 -12.75 13.02
C ASP A 142 11.73 -12.11 12.66
N ARG A 143 11.25 -12.36 11.44
CA ARG A 143 10.06 -11.70 10.86
C ARG A 143 8.88 -12.63 10.61
N LEU A 144 9.11 -13.94 10.60
CA LEU A 144 8.10 -14.96 10.34
C LEU A 144 8.09 -16.02 11.44
N ASP A 145 6.94 -16.64 11.69
CA ASP A 145 6.90 -17.91 12.44
C ASP A 145 7.30 -19.07 11.52
N ILE A 146 8.61 -19.15 11.32
CA ILE A 146 9.39 -19.90 10.33
C ILE A 146 9.29 -21.41 10.41
N LYS A 147 8.62 -21.97 11.42
CA LYS A 147 8.55 -23.42 11.65
C LYS A 147 7.94 -24.21 10.47
N LYS A 148 7.47 -23.52 9.42
CA LYS A 148 6.84 -24.11 8.22
C LYS A 148 7.38 -23.59 6.88
N VAL A 149 8.43 -22.77 6.83
CA VAL A 149 8.92 -22.25 5.53
C VAL A 149 9.73 -23.34 4.83
N ASN A 150 9.19 -23.86 3.73
CA ASN A 150 9.90 -24.81 2.87
C ASN A 150 10.95 -24.05 2.04
N THR A 151 12.23 -24.34 2.26
CA THR A 151 13.37 -23.70 1.58
C THR A 151 13.28 -23.78 0.05
N LYS A 152 12.80 -24.90 -0.50
CA LYS A 152 12.67 -25.09 -1.94
C LYS A 152 11.60 -24.17 -2.52
N ASP A 153 10.46 -24.07 -1.83
CA ASP A 153 9.35 -23.18 -2.21
C ASP A 153 9.76 -21.71 -2.10
N LEU A 154 10.51 -21.34 -1.06
CA LEU A 154 11.08 -20.00 -0.94
C LEU A 154 12.05 -19.68 -2.08
N GLN A 155 12.96 -20.61 -2.41
CA GLN A 155 13.91 -20.42 -3.51
C GLN A 155 13.22 -20.29 -4.86
N GLU A 156 12.22 -21.13 -5.14
CA GLU A 156 11.42 -21.05 -6.35
C GLU A 156 10.75 -19.68 -6.48
N LYS A 157 10.21 -19.15 -5.37
CA LYS A 157 9.59 -17.82 -5.34
C LYS A 157 10.61 -16.70 -5.51
N ILE A 158 11.80 -16.81 -4.92
CA ILE A 158 12.88 -15.84 -5.16
C ILE A 158 13.30 -15.87 -6.64
N ASN A 159 13.43 -17.04 -7.24
CA ASN A 159 13.76 -17.18 -8.67
C ASN A 159 12.66 -16.61 -9.57
N GLN A 160 11.38 -16.77 -9.19
CA GLN A 160 10.28 -16.10 -9.87
C GLN A 160 10.43 -14.57 -9.79
N LEU A 161 10.74 -14.02 -8.61
CA LEU A 161 10.97 -12.58 -8.42
C LEU A 161 12.19 -12.08 -9.22
N VAL A 162 13.24 -12.89 -9.36
CA VAL A 162 14.38 -12.63 -10.28
C VAL A 162 13.92 -12.58 -11.72
N GLY A 163 13.15 -13.58 -12.17
CA GLY A 163 12.60 -13.63 -13.54
C GLY A 163 11.69 -12.43 -13.85
N TRP A 164 11.17 -11.76 -12.83
CA TRP A 164 10.36 -10.55 -12.94
C TRP A 164 11.17 -9.25 -12.79
N GLY A 165 12.49 -9.33 -12.61
CA GLY A 165 13.38 -8.17 -12.47
C GLY A 165 13.32 -7.47 -11.11
N CYS A 166 12.61 -8.03 -10.12
CA CYS A 166 12.53 -7.48 -8.76
C CYS A 166 13.84 -7.69 -7.97
N TYR A 167 14.58 -8.73 -8.33
CA TYR A 167 15.90 -9.07 -7.79
C TYR A 167 16.84 -9.42 -8.92
N ASN A 168 18.14 -9.24 -8.68
CA ASN A 168 19.18 -9.69 -9.59
C ASN A 168 19.89 -10.92 -9.01
N VAL A 169 20.22 -11.88 -9.87
CA VAL A 169 21.14 -12.96 -9.52
C VAL A 169 22.56 -12.46 -9.66
N VAL A 170 23.33 -12.63 -8.61
CA VAL A 170 24.76 -12.32 -8.55
C VAL A 170 25.50 -13.63 -8.35
N GLN A 171 26.42 -13.96 -9.25
CA GLN A 171 27.31 -15.10 -9.05
C GLN A 171 28.62 -14.64 -8.43
N LYS A 172 29.00 -15.26 -7.31
CA LYS A 172 30.26 -14.98 -6.63
C LYS A 172 30.82 -16.29 -6.07
N ASP A 173 32.10 -16.57 -6.36
CA ASP A 173 32.81 -17.75 -5.88
C ASP A 173 32.07 -19.08 -6.18
N GLY A 174 31.43 -19.17 -7.36
CA GLY A 174 30.65 -20.34 -7.78
C GLY A 174 29.32 -20.52 -7.05
N LYS A 175 28.88 -19.53 -6.25
CA LYS A 175 27.62 -19.55 -5.51
C LYS A 175 26.64 -18.48 -6.03
N VAL A 176 25.35 -18.78 -5.88
CA VAL A 176 24.26 -17.87 -6.25
C VAL A 176 23.89 -16.99 -5.07
N TYR A 177 23.90 -15.69 -5.31
CA TYR A 177 23.42 -14.66 -4.41
C TYR A 177 22.29 -13.91 -5.10
N TYR A 178 21.44 -13.28 -4.31
CA TYR A 178 20.39 -12.39 -4.78
C TYR A 178 20.70 -11.00 -4.27
N SER A 179 20.53 -10.00 -5.13
CA SER A 179 20.59 -8.59 -4.73
C SER A 179 19.26 -7.92 -5.09
N ALA A 180 18.95 -6.86 -4.37
CA ALA A 180 17.80 -6.03 -4.66
C ALA A 180 17.84 -5.52 -6.12
N GLY A 181 16.77 -5.76 -6.87
CA GLY A 181 16.55 -5.18 -8.20
C GLY A 181 15.97 -3.77 -8.10
N MET A 182 15.75 -3.10 -9.23
CA MET A 182 14.90 -1.90 -9.21
C MET A 182 13.45 -2.35 -8.92
N PRO A 183 12.80 -1.85 -7.84
CA PRO A 183 12.97 -0.52 -7.24
C PRO A 183 13.64 -0.51 -5.85
N ALA A 184 14.13 -1.62 -5.32
CA ALA A 184 14.79 -1.65 -3.99
C ALA A 184 16.12 -0.88 -3.96
N ALA A 185 16.85 -0.78 -5.07
CA ALA A 185 18.02 0.12 -5.21
C ALA A 185 17.64 1.61 -5.28
N MET A 186 16.37 1.95 -5.55
CA MET A 186 15.90 3.34 -5.62
C MET A 186 15.57 3.94 -4.25
N ASP A 187 15.47 3.13 -3.18
CA ASP A 187 15.22 3.61 -1.81
C ASP A 187 16.35 4.52 -1.27
N GLY A 188 17.61 4.30 -1.68
CA GLY A 188 18.74 5.18 -1.35
C GLY A 188 18.74 6.48 -2.16
N ASN A 189 18.45 6.41 -3.46
CA ASN A 189 18.52 7.56 -4.37
C ASN A 189 17.33 8.53 -4.21
N LEU A 190 16.13 8.04 -3.87
CA LEU A 190 14.97 8.91 -3.67
C LEU A 190 15.07 9.75 -2.39
N LYS A 191 15.54 9.19 -1.27
CA LYS A 191 15.76 9.97 -0.03
C LYS A 191 16.82 11.06 -0.22
N ALA A 192 17.90 10.78 -0.94
CA ALA A 192 18.93 11.77 -1.26
C ALA A 192 18.36 12.92 -2.13
N SER A 193 17.47 12.60 -3.08
CA SER A 193 16.85 13.60 -3.97
C SER A 193 15.83 14.52 -3.28
N VAL A 194 15.19 14.05 -2.20
CA VAL A 194 14.22 14.84 -1.42
C VAL A 194 14.90 15.66 -0.32
N ALA A 195 16.01 15.16 0.25
CA ALA A 195 16.80 15.89 1.24
C ALA A 195 17.69 17.00 0.65
N SER A 196 17.85 17.03 -0.68
CA SER A 196 18.68 18.02 -1.39
C SER A 196 17.88 19.19 -2.00
N LYS A 197 16.62 19.38 -1.58
CA LYS A 197 15.78 20.55 -1.89
C LYS A 197 15.40 21.26 -0.60
#